data_AF-A0A5A5TDZ0-F1
#
_entry.id   AF-A0A5A5TDZ0-F1
#
_cell.length_a   1.000
_cell.length_b   1.000
_cell.length_c   1.000
_cell.angle_alpha   90.00
_cell.angle_beta   90.00
_cell.angle_gamma   90.00
#
_symmetry.space_group_name_H-M   'P 1'
#
loop_
_entity.id
_entity.type
_entity.pdbx_description
1 polymer ?
#
loop_
_entity_poly.entity_id
_entity_poly.type
_entity_poly.pdbx_seq_one_letter_code
_entity_poly.pdbx_strand_id
1 'polypeptide(L)'
;MMAYFLAKTDPETYSIEQLARDQETPWDGVRNAQAVASIKCMRPGDTVLIYHSMGVAAIVGVACVTSEPRPDPRDAKSWMVDMAFVSQFAEPVTLRAIKECHQFDDWSLVRQSRLSTMSAPESFIAWLREHYPTNTLA
;
A
#
# COMPACT_ATOMS: atom_id res chain seq x y z
N MET A 1 3.29 18.17 -0.87
CA MET A 1 2.32 17.53 -1.78
C MET A 1 2.27 16.07 -1.38
N MET A 2 1.09 15.53 -1.09
CA MET A 2 0.96 14.14 -0.61
C MET A 2 1.23 13.17 -1.76
N ALA A 3 2.12 12.21 -1.54
CA ALA A 3 2.34 11.12 -2.48
C ALA A 3 1.51 9.89 -2.10
N TYR A 4 1.28 9.03 -3.09
CA TYR A 4 0.51 7.81 -2.93
C TYR A 4 1.39 6.60 -3.20
N PHE A 5 1.24 5.58 -2.36
CA PHE A 5 1.95 4.32 -2.47
C PHE A 5 0.98 3.16 -2.32
N LEU A 6 1.45 1.96 -2.63
CA LEU A 6 0.78 0.70 -2.35
C LEU A 6 1.76 -0.24 -1.68
N ALA A 7 1.31 -0.88 -0.60
CA ALA A 7 2.05 -1.90 0.13
C ALA A 7 1.23 -3.19 0.17
N LYS A 8 1.84 -4.28 -0.32
CA LYS A 8 1.27 -5.62 -0.30
C LYS A 8 1.60 -6.32 1.01
N THR A 9 0.64 -7.05 1.54
CA THR A 9 0.80 -7.93 2.69
C THR A 9 0.02 -9.23 2.48
N ASP A 10 0.50 -10.31 3.07
CA ASP A 10 -0.26 -11.54 3.20
C ASP A 10 -1.23 -11.37 4.39
N PRO A 11 -2.56 -11.44 4.19
CA PRO A 11 -3.53 -11.30 5.28
C PRO A 11 -3.36 -12.34 6.39
N GLU A 12 -2.77 -13.51 6.13
CA GLU A 12 -2.46 -14.49 7.18
C GLU A 12 -1.27 -14.07 8.04
N THR A 13 -0.37 -13.23 7.52
CA THR A 13 0.80 -12.71 8.25
C THR A 13 0.49 -11.38 8.94
N TYR A 14 -0.09 -10.43 8.21
CA TYR A 14 -0.44 -9.10 8.74
C TYR A 14 -1.57 -8.48 7.91
N SER A 15 -2.80 -8.50 8.44
CA SER A 15 -3.99 -8.04 7.73
C SER A 15 -4.31 -6.56 7.98
N ILE A 16 -5.30 -6.01 7.26
CA ILE A 16 -5.76 -4.63 7.50
C ILE A 16 -6.52 -4.54 8.83
N GLU A 17 -7.20 -5.61 9.23
CA GLU A 17 -7.86 -5.72 10.54
C GLU A 17 -6.83 -5.77 11.66
N GLN A 18 -5.68 -6.41 11.44
CA GLN A 18 -4.58 -6.37 12.40
C GLN A 18 -4.03 -4.94 12.53
N LEU A 19 -3.76 -4.27 11.41
CA LEU A 19 -3.34 -2.86 11.42
C LEU A 19 -4.39 -1.96 12.11
N ALA A 20 -5.68 -2.19 11.89
CA ALA A 20 -6.76 -1.49 12.57
C ALA A 20 -6.78 -1.76 14.08
N ARG A 21 -6.35 -2.92 14.55
CA ARG A 21 -6.21 -3.19 16.00
C ARG A 21 -4.96 -2.54 16.58
N ASP A 22 -3.84 -2.61 15.87
CA ASP A 22 -2.55 -2.09 16.32
C ASP A 22 -2.51 -0.55 16.26
N GLN A 23 -3.36 0.06 15.43
CA GLN A 23 -3.43 1.49 15.10
C GLN A 23 -2.20 2.03 14.38
N GLU A 24 -1.02 1.51 14.65
CA GLU A 24 0.24 1.87 14.01
C GLU A 24 1.19 0.67 13.98
N THR A 25 1.98 0.57 12.92
CA THR A 25 2.95 -0.51 12.78
C THR A 25 4.23 -0.04 12.07
N PRO A 26 5.41 -0.56 12.47
CA PRO A 26 6.59 -0.52 11.62
C PRO A 26 6.36 -1.34 10.34
N TRP A 27 6.41 -0.71 9.18
CA TRP A 27 6.34 -1.40 7.90
C TRP A 27 7.74 -1.86 7.46
N ASP A 28 8.14 -3.03 7.94
CA ASP A 28 9.47 -3.61 7.79
C ASP A 28 9.53 -4.79 6.78
N GLY A 29 10.67 -5.50 6.75
CA GLY A 29 10.83 -6.72 5.95
C GLY A 29 10.94 -6.52 4.43
N VAL A 30 10.97 -5.28 3.95
CA VAL A 30 11.05 -4.94 2.52
C VAL A 30 12.50 -5.07 2.04
N ARG A 31 12.78 -6.10 1.23
CA ARG A 31 14.15 -6.40 0.73
C ARG A 31 14.39 -6.15 -0.75
N ASN A 32 13.33 -6.09 -1.56
CA ASN A 32 13.48 -5.84 -3.00
C ASN A 32 14.00 -4.41 -3.21
N ALA A 33 15.06 -4.23 -4.00
CA ALA A 33 15.72 -2.93 -4.14
C ALA A 33 14.78 -1.82 -4.65
N GLN A 34 13.85 -2.12 -5.55
CA GLN A 34 12.85 -1.16 -6.04
C GLN A 34 11.80 -0.84 -4.97
N ALA A 35 11.37 -1.84 -4.20
CA ALA A 35 10.45 -1.63 -3.08
C ALA A 35 11.10 -0.80 -1.97
N VAL A 36 12.37 -1.08 -1.62
CA VAL A 36 13.18 -0.29 -0.69
C VAL A 36 13.32 1.16 -1.18
N ALA A 37 13.56 1.37 -2.48
CA ALA A 37 13.59 2.71 -3.04
C ALA A 37 12.25 3.44 -2.86
N SER A 38 11.12 2.72 -2.99
CA SER A 38 9.79 3.29 -2.73
C SER A 38 9.61 3.68 -1.26
N ILE A 39 10.02 2.83 -0.30
CA ILE A 39 9.97 3.14 1.14
C ILE A 39 10.83 4.39 1.44
N LYS A 40 12.03 4.49 0.88
CA LYS A 40 12.91 5.68 1.05
C LYS A 40 12.32 6.99 0.54
N CYS A 41 11.37 6.92 -0.39
CA CYS A 41 10.68 8.09 -0.92
C CYS A 41 9.50 8.54 -0.06
N MET A 42 8.98 7.67 0.81
CA MET A 42 7.86 8.02 1.69
C MET A 42 8.23 9.10 2.69
N ARG A 43 7.28 9.96 3.03
CA ARG A 43 7.37 11.00 4.04
C ARG A 43 6.13 11.00 4.95
N PRO A 44 6.22 11.51 6.18
CA PRO A 44 5.06 11.69 7.04
C PRO A 44 3.92 12.41 6.30
N GLY A 45 2.71 11.86 6.37
CA GLY A 45 1.52 12.36 5.68
C GLY A 45 1.26 11.72 4.31
N ASP A 46 2.18 10.92 3.76
CA ASP A 46 1.92 10.17 2.53
C ASP A 46 0.89 9.06 2.76
N THR A 47 0.09 8.79 1.73
CA THR A 47 -0.99 7.79 1.78
C THR A 47 -0.51 6.47 1.21
N VAL A 48 -0.81 5.37 1.91
CA VAL A 48 -0.44 4.01 1.50
C VAL A 48 -1.69 3.14 1.36
N LEU A 49 -1.96 2.67 0.15
CA LEU A 49 -2.98 1.68 -0.12
C LEU A 49 -2.52 0.32 0.39
N ILE A 50 -3.28 -0.31 1.28
CA ILE A 50 -2.99 -1.65 1.81
C ILE A 50 -3.61 -2.70 0.91
N TYR A 51 -2.78 -3.58 0.36
CA TYR A 51 -3.17 -4.60 -0.59
C TYR A 51 -2.96 -6.00 -0.01
N HIS A 52 -4.01 -6.81 0.04
CA HIS A 52 -3.90 -8.23 0.38
C HIS A 52 -3.49 -9.03 -0.86
N SER A 53 -2.37 -9.74 -0.79
CA SER A 53 -1.81 -10.45 -1.95
C SER A 53 -2.23 -11.92 -2.09
N MET A 54 -2.68 -12.54 -0.99
CA MET A 54 -3.17 -13.93 -0.98
C MET A 54 -4.70 -13.97 -0.91
N GLY A 55 -5.30 -15.05 -1.38
CA GLY A 55 -6.75 -15.17 -1.50
C GLY A 55 -7.33 -14.27 -2.60
N VAL A 56 -8.32 -13.45 -2.25
CA VAL A 56 -8.89 -12.46 -3.19
C VAL A 56 -7.99 -11.22 -3.20
N ALA A 57 -7.10 -11.17 -4.18
CA ALA A 57 -6.09 -10.12 -4.25
C ALA A 57 -6.72 -8.74 -4.53
N ALA A 58 -6.65 -7.84 -3.56
CA ALA A 58 -7.39 -6.59 -3.56
C ALA A 58 -6.75 -5.52 -2.68
N ILE A 59 -7.05 -4.25 -2.97
CA ILE A 59 -6.83 -3.14 -2.04
C ILE A 59 -7.99 -3.16 -1.04
N VAL A 60 -7.66 -3.17 0.24
CA VAL A 60 -8.62 -3.41 1.34
C VAL A 60 -8.71 -2.26 2.33
N GLY A 61 -7.87 -1.23 2.17
CA GLY A 61 -7.85 -0.10 3.08
C GLY A 61 -6.67 0.83 2.83
N VAL A 62 -6.49 1.76 3.77
CA VAL A 62 -5.50 2.82 3.70
C VAL A 62 -4.78 2.95 5.03
N ALA A 63 -3.49 3.25 4.93
CA ALA A 63 -2.65 3.72 6.01
C ALA A 63 -2.03 5.09 5.66
N CYS A 64 -1.53 5.79 6.66
CA CYS A 64 -0.78 7.03 6.53
C CYS A 64 0.63 6.83 7.07
N VAL A 65 1.64 7.30 6.37
CA VAL A 65 3.03 7.30 6.86
C VAL A 65 3.16 8.29 8.01
N THR A 66 3.73 7.86 9.13
CA THR A 66 3.86 8.68 10.36
C THR A 66 5.30 9.02 10.72
N SER A 67 6.30 8.42 10.05
CA SER A 67 7.72 8.69 10.31
C SER A 67 8.56 8.82 9.05
N GLU A 68 9.76 9.37 9.22
CA GLU A 68 10.78 9.38 8.17
C GLU A 68 11.31 7.96 7.91
N PRO A 69 11.66 7.63 6.65
CA PRO A 69 12.20 6.33 6.31
C PRO A 69 13.56 6.12 6.96
N ARG A 70 13.77 4.93 7.50
CA ARG A 70 14.99 4.56 8.22
C ARG A 70 15.44 3.13 7.88
N PRO A 71 16.73 2.80 8.04
CA PRO A 71 17.19 1.43 7.94
C PRO A 71 16.47 0.54 8.97
N ASP A 72 16.16 -0.69 8.59
CA ASP A 72 15.62 -1.68 9.51
C ASP A 72 16.75 -2.18 10.45
N PRO A 73 16.61 -2.04 11.79
CA PRO A 73 17.64 -2.44 12.73
C PRO A 73 17.89 -3.95 12.76
N ARG A 74 16.95 -4.76 12.25
CA ARG A 74 17.05 -6.22 12.20
C ARG A 74 17.54 -6.74 10.85
N ASP A 75 17.61 -5.88 9.83
CA ASP A 75 18.02 -6.25 8.48
C ASP A 75 18.65 -5.08 7.72
N ALA A 76 19.98 -5.13 7.56
CA ALA A 76 20.76 -4.09 6.89
C ALA A 76 20.39 -3.86 5.40
N LYS A 77 19.65 -4.77 4.75
CA LYS A 77 19.17 -4.60 3.37
C LYS A 77 17.77 -4.02 3.28
N SER A 78 17.08 -3.87 4.41
CA SER A 78 15.70 -3.40 4.51
C SER A 78 15.63 -1.95 4.99
N TRP A 79 14.57 -1.27 4.59
CA TRP A 79 14.19 0.05 5.07
C TRP A 79 12.72 0.01 5.47
N MET A 80 12.37 0.83 6.46
CA MET A 80 11.05 0.87 7.07
C MET A 80 10.60 2.30 7.31
N VAL A 81 9.28 2.46 7.37
CA VAL A 81 8.58 3.63 7.93
C VAL A 81 7.55 3.12 8.92
N ASP A 82 7.04 3.98 9.78
CA ASP A 82 5.84 3.67 10.57
C ASP A 82 4.60 4.09 9.77
N MET A 83 3.56 3.28 9.86
CA MET A 83 2.29 3.49 9.17
C MET A 83 1.14 3.38 10.17
N ALA A 84 0.32 4.43 10.26
CA ALA A 84 -0.90 4.43 11.05
C ALA A 84 -2.10 4.01 10.19
N PHE A 85 -3.01 3.23 10.79
CA PHE A 85 -4.29 2.89 10.19
C PHE A 85 -5.11 4.16 9.91
N VAL A 86 -5.74 4.21 8.73
CA VAL A 86 -6.69 5.28 8.38
C VAL A 86 -8.09 4.71 8.24
N SER A 87 -8.27 3.74 7.35
CA SER A 87 -9.57 3.19 7.02
C SER A 87 -9.46 1.79 6.46
N GLN A 88 -10.52 1.02 6.67
CA GLN A 88 -10.78 -0.23 5.96
C GLN A 88 -11.86 0.05 4.91
N PHE A 89 -11.67 -0.48 3.71
CA PHE A 89 -12.62 -0.33 2.62
C PHE A 89 -13.83 -1.23 2.85
N ALA A 90 -15.02 -0.64 2.71
CA ALA A 90 -16.27 -1.39 2.74
C ALA A 90 -16.39 -2.29 1.50
N GLU A 91 -15.82 -1.84 0.37
CA GLU A 91 -15.77 -2.59 -0.88
C GLU A 91 -14.30 -2.77 -1.32
N PRO A 92 -13.72 -3.98 -1.17
CA PRO A 92 -12.36 -4.25 -1.63
C PRO A 92 -12.19 -4.05 -3.14
N VAL A 93 -11.12 -3.35 -3.53
CA VAL A 93 -10.82 -3.07 -4.94
C VAL A 93 -9.94 -4.17 -5.50
N THR A 94 -10.56 -5.13 -6.17
CA THR A 94 -9.84 -6.33 -6.64
C THR A 94 -8.87 -6.03 -7.77
N LEU A 95 -7.75 -6.76 -7.85
CA LEU A 95 -6.82 -6.68 -8.97
C LEU A 95 -7.51 -6.95 -10.31
N ARG A 96 -8.54 -7.81 -10.31
CA ARG A 96 -9.36 -8.08 -11.48
C ARG A 96 -10.05 -6.82 -11.98
N ALA A 97 -10.77 -6.10 -11.11
CA ALA A 97 -11.44 -4.85 -11.47
C ALA A 97 -10.45 -3.79 -11.98
N ILE A 98 -9.27 -3.70 -11.34
CA ILE A 98 -8.20 -2.79 -11.79
C ILE A 98 -7.73 -3.15 -13.21
N LYS A 99 -7.58 -4.43 -13.54
CA LYS A 99 -7.14 -4.88 -14.87
C LYS A 99 -8.22 -4.74 -15.95
N GLU A 100 -9.49 -4.96 -15.61
CA GLU A 100 -10.60 -4.90 -16.56
C GLU A 100 -10.80 -3.51 -17.16
N CYS A 101 -10.36 -2.44 -16.47
CA CYS A 101 -10.46 -1.08 -17.01
C CYS A 101 -9.34 -0.72 -18.01
N HIS A 102 -8.25 -1.50 -18.09
CA HIS A 102 -7.06 -1.25 -18.93
C HIS A 102 -6.34 0.10 -18.75
N GLN A 103 -6.79 0.97 -17.84
CA GLN A 103 -6.20 2.30 -17.60
C GLN A 103 -4.86 2.24 -16.86
N PHE A 104 -4.58 1.13 -16.17
CA PHE A 104 -3.43 0.96 -15.29
C PHE A 104 -2.51 -0.19 -15.69
N ASP A 105 -2.54 -0.60 -16.97
CA ASP A 105 -1.75 -1.73 -17.48
C ASP A 105 -0.24 -1.50 -17.32
N ASP A 106 0.20 -0.24 -17.30
CA ASP A 106 1.59 0.14 -17.05
C ASP A 106 1.96 0.25 -15.56
N TRP A 107 1.00 0.17 -14.65
CA TRP A 107 1.28 0.27 -13.23
C TRP A 107 2.04 -0.97 -12.74
N SER A 108 3.03 -0.75 -11.85
CA SER A 108 3.83 -1.83 -11.26
C SER A 108 2.97 -2.88 -10.54
N LEU A 109 1.79 -2.52 -10.03
CA LEU A 109 0.85 -3.49 -9.45
C LEU A 109 0.44 -4.57 -10.47
N VAL A 110 0.18 -4.16 -11.72
CA VAL A 110 -0.25 -5.03 -12.82
C VAL A 110 0.93 -5.78 -13.43
N ARG A 111 2.05 -5.09 -13.65
CA ARG A 111 3.23 -5.64 -14.37
C ARG A 111 4.15 -6.49 -13.51
N GLN A 112 4.21 -6.24 -12.21
CA GLN A 112 5.22 -6.83 -11.31
C GLN A 112 4.56 -7.50 -10.10
N SER A 113 4.07 -8.72 -10.28
CA SER A 113 3.38 -9.46 -9.21
C SER A 113 4.20 -9.62 -7.94
N ARG A 114 5.52 -9.82 -8.08
CA ARG A 114 6.48 -10.02 -6.97
C ARG A 114 6.96 -8.73 -6.28
N LEU A 115 6.65 -7.55 -6.82
CA LEU A 115 7.01 -6.28 -6.18
C LEU A 115 6.01 -6.00 -5.05
N SER A 116 6.50 -5.87 -3.81
CA SER A 116 5.66 -5.71 -2.61
C SER A 116 5.26 -4.26 -2.33
N THR A 117 6.09 -3.30 -2.70
CA THR A 117 5.85 -1.87 -2.42
C THR A 117 6.20 -1.04 -3.64
N MET A 118 5.36 -0.06 -3.97
CA MET A 118 5.50 0.78 -5.16
C MET A 118 4.75 2.10 -4.99
N SER A 119 5.08 3.11 -5.80
CA SER A 119 4.24 4.30 -5.95
C SER A 119 2.90 3.93 -6.60
N ALA A 120 1.83 4.60 -6.17
CA ALA A 120 0.51 4.53 -6.77
C ALA A 120 0.26 5.79 -7.63
N PRO A 121 -0.25 5.66 -8.87
CA PRO A 121 -0.53 6.82 -9.71
C PRO A 121 -1.63 7.70 -9.10
N GLU A 122 -1.48 9.02 -9.19
CA GLU A 122 -2.57 9.95 -8.81
C GLU A 122 -3.84 9.71 -9.64
N SER A 123 -3.70 9.32 -10.91
CA SER A 123 -4.83 8.93 -11.75
C SER A 123 -5.60 7.72 -11.19
N PHE A 124 -4.91 6.78 -10.52
CA PHE A 124 -5.56 5.67 -9.85
C PHE A 124 -6.37 6.15 -8.63
N ILE A 125 -5.85 7.13 -7.88
CA ILE A 125 -6.56 7.72 -6.74
C ILE A 125 -7.82 8.46 -7.19
N ALA A 126 -7.75 9.20 -8.30
CA ALA A 126 -8.92 9.84 -8.90
C ALA A 126 -9.96 8.80 -9.34
N TRP A 127 -9.54 7.76 -10.04
CA TRP A 127 -10.39 6.65 -10.48
C TRP A 127 -11.05 5.93 -9.28
N LEU A 128 -10.29 5.68 -8.22
CA LEU A 128 -10.75 5.04 -7.00
C LEU A 128 -11.87 5.85 -6.33
N ARG A 129 -11.72 7.17 -6.22
CA ARG A 129 -12.75 8.05 -5.64
C ARG A 129 -14.04 8.07 -6.46
N GLU A 130 -13.94 7.98 -7.78
CA GLU A 130 -15.09 7.96 -8.68
C GLU A 130 -15.84 6.63 -8.62
N HIS A 131 -15.12 5.50 -8.61
CA HIS A 131 -15.71 4.16 -8.76
C HIS A 131 -16.06 3.51 -7.41
N TYR A 132 -15.39 3.92 -6.33
CA TYR A 132 -15.62 3.43 -4.97
C TYR A 132 -15.81 4.60 -4.00
N PRO A 133 -16.86 5.42 -4.17
CA PRO A 133 -17.06 6.66 -3.40
C PRO A 133 -17.29 6.43 -1.90
N THR A 134 -17.65 5.21 -1.50
CA THR A 134 -17.81 4.81 -0.10
C THR A 134 -16.48 4.47 0.58
N ASN A 135 -15.40 4.29 -0.18
CA ASN A 135 -14.07 3.99 0.34
C ASN A 135 -13.33 5.29 0.67
N THR A 136 -13.19 5.58 1.96
CA THR A 136 -12.53 6.79 2.44
C THR A 136 -11.01 6.69 2.25
N LEU A 137 -10.46 7.63 1.48
CA LEU A 137 -9.05 7.99 1.49
C LEU A 137 -8.91 9.18 2.44
N ALA A 138 -7.93 9.19 3.33
CA ALA A 138 -7.70 10.27 4.31
C ALA A 138 -7.90 11.68 3.73
#